data_AF-A0AAV5W5B8-F1
#
_entry.id   AF-A0AAV5W5B8-F1
#
_cell.length_a   1.000
_cell.length_b   1.000
_cell.length_c   1.000
_cell.angle_alpha   90.00
_cell.angle_beta   90.00
_cell.angle_gamma   90.00
#
_symmetry.space_group_name_H-M   'P 1'
#
loop_
_entity.id
_entity.type
_entity.pdbx_description
1 polymer ?
#
loop_
_entity_poly.entity_id
_entity_poly.type
_entity_poly.pdbx_seq_one_letter_code
_entity_poly.pdbx_strand_id
1 'polypeptide(L)' 'HRDVKPENILIDARGYLKLADFGIAKRVKDCTWTLCGTTEYMAPETFQSKGYTKAVDWWALGVLMYEMTANK' A
#
# COMPACT_ATOMS: atom_id res chain seq x y z
N HIS A 1 -5.47 -2.86 -1.30
CA HIS A 1 -5.44 -1.40 -1.54
C HIS A 1 -4.50 -1.09 -2.70
N ARG A 2 -3.25 -1.57 -2.62
CA ARG A 2 -2.16 -1.47 -3.60
C ARG A 2 -1.48 -0.09 -3.69
N ASP A 3 -1.95 0.90 -2.94
CA ASP A 3 -1.30 2.22 -2.80
C ASP A 3 -1.37 2.73 -1.34
N VAL A 4 -0.86 1.93 -0.39
CA VAL A 4 -0.78 2.38 1.03
C VAL A 4 0.47 3.24 1.18
N LYS A 5 0.27 4.51 1.53
CA LYS A 5 1.30 5.54 1.71
C LYS A 5 0.74 6.72 2.53
N PRO A 6 1.58 7.59 3.12
CA PRO A 6 1.14 8.71 3.94
C PRO A 6 0.13 9.63 3.25
N GLU A 7 0.32 9.92 1.96
CA GLU A 7 -0.56 10.81 1.19
C GLU A 7 -1.99 10.29 1.07
N ASN A 8 -2.18 8.96 1.18
CA ASN A 8 -3.47 8.30 1.12
C ASN A 8 -4.05 7.98 2.51
N ILE A 9 -3.43 8.48 3.58
CA ILE A 9 -3.90 8.32 4.96
C ILE A 9 -4.30 9.69 5.50
N LEU A 10 -5.61 9.91 5.55
CA LEU A 10 -6.19 11.14 6.09
C LEU A 10 -6.45 11.00 7.58
N ILE A 11 -6.43 12.12 8.29
CA ILE A 11 -6.75 12.19 9.72
C ILE A 11 -8.11 12.88 9.84
N ASP A 12 -9.08 12.21 10.47
CA ASP A 12 -10.38 12.81 10.73
C ASP A 12 -10.34 13.80 11.91
N ALA A 13 -11.43 14.55 12.12
CA ALA A 13 -11.52 15.55 13.18
C ALA A 13 -11.36 14.98 14.61
N ARG A 14 -11.42 13.65 14.78
CA ARG A 14 -11.23 12.96 16.06
C ARG A 14 -9.83 12.35 16.18
N GLY A 15 -8.96 12.53 15.18
CA GLY A 15 -7.61 11.98 15.15
C GLY A 15 -7.52 10.54 14.64
N TYR A 16 -8.60 9.95 14.10
CA TYR A 16 -8.53 8.60 13.52
C TYR A 16 -8.08 8.64 12.07
N LEU A 17 -7.28 7.63 11.70
CA LEU A 17 -6.84 7.43 10.33
C LEU A 17 -8.00 6.96 9.44
N LYS A 18 -8.06 7.50 8.22
CA LYS A 18 -8.97 7.12 7.15
C LYS A 18 -8.16 6.84 5.88
N LEU A 19 -8.33 5.65 5.32
CA LEU A 19 -7.76 5.34 4.01
C LEU A 19 -8.52 6.10 2.92
N ALA A 20 -7.78 6.70 2.00
CA ALA A 20 -8.27 7.39 0.83
C ALA A 20 -7.63 6.81 -0.45
N ASP A 21 -8.13 7.27 -1.59
CA ASP A 21 -7.70 6.88 -2.94
C ASP A 21 -7.73 5.36 -3.23
N PHE A 22 -8.91 4.90 -3.63
CA PHE A 22 -9.14 3.52 -4.09
C PHE A 22 -9.03 3.40 -5.62
N GLY A 23 -8.42 4.37 -6.32
CA GLY A 23 -8.37 4.41 -7.79
C GLY A 23 -7.69 3.20 -8.42
N ILE A 24 -6.76 2.57 -7.69
CA ILE A 24 -6.10 1.31 -8.09
C ILE A 24 -6.48 0.13 -7.19
N ALA A 25 -7.51 0.23 -6.36
CA ALA A 25 -7.99 -0.90 -5.60
C ALA A 25 -8.58 -1.98 -6.52
N LYS A 26 -8.43 -3.25 -6.15
CA LYS A 26 -8.92 -4.37 -6.96
C LYS A 26 -9.39 -5.51 -6.07
N ARG A 27 -10.54 -6.10 -6.38
CA ARG A 27 -10.99 -7.36 -5.80
C ARG A 27 -10.21 -8.50 -6.44
N VAL A 28 -9.43 -9.22 -5.65
CA VAL A 28 -8.57 -10.33 -6.11
C VAL A 28 -8.93 -11.58 -5.31
N LYS A 29 -9.17 -12.70 -6.00
CA LYS A 29 -9.46 -13.99 -5.35
C LYS A 29 -8.16 -14.71 -4.96
N ASP A 30 -7.26 -14.87 -5.93
CA ASP A 30 -5.99 -15.60 -5.75
C ASP A 30 -4.80 -14.65 -5.97
N CYS A 31 -4.51 -14.27 -7.21
CA CYS A 31 -3.41 -13.36 -7.57
C CYS A 31 -3.82 -12.30 -8.58
N THR A 32 -3.01 -11.25 -8.70
CA THR A 32 -3.07 -10.25 -9.78
C THR A 32 -1.65 -9.91 -10.26
N TRP A 33 -1.54 -9.29 -11.45
CA TRP A 33 -0.26 -9.05 -12.14
C TRP A 33 -0.03 -7.59 -12.53
N THR A 34 -1.02 -6.71 -12.36
CA THR A 34 -0.89 -5.29 -12.72
C THR A 34 0.21 -4.64 -11.90
N LEU A 35 1.25 -4.13 -12.54
CA LEU A 35 2.25 -3.28 -11.88
C LEU A 35 1.61 -1.91 -11.59
N CYS A 36 1.45 -1.58 -10.31
CA CYS A 36 0.85 -0.32 -9.86
C CYS A 36 1.22 -0.04 -8.39
N GLY A 37 1.06 1.21 -7.97
CA GLY A 37 1.39 1.69 -6.63
C GLY A 37 2.52 2.73 -6.68
N THR A 38 3.01 3.10 -5.50
CA THR A 38 4.11 4.06 -5.33
C THR A 38 5.41 3.30 -5.04
N THR A 39 6.47 3.58 -5.81
CA THR A 39 7.69 2.77 -5.91
C THR A 39 8.31 2.44 -4.55
N GLU A 40 8.34 3.41 -3.65
CA GLU A 40 8.91 3.35 -2.31
C GLU A 40 8.17 2.34 -1.39
N TYR A 41 6.89 2.10 -1.65
CA TYR A 41 6.03 1.22 -0.84
C TYR A 41 5.73 -0.12 -1.52
N MET A 42 6.24 -0.35 -2.74
CA MET A 42 5.98 -1.59 -3.48
C MET A 42 6.75 -2.77 -2.90
N ALA A 43 6.04 -3.90 -2.75
CA ALA A 43 6.61 -5.18 -2.38
C ALA A 43 7.53 -5.74 -3.51
N PRO A 44 8.57 -6.52 -3.17
CA PRO A 44 9.52 -7.04 -4.14
C PRO A 44 8.87 -7.95 -5.19
N GLU A 45 7.84 -8.72 -4.83
CA GLU A 45 7.10 -9.57 -5.77
C GLU A 45 6.35 -8.76 -6.85
N THR A 46 5.96 -7.51 -6.55
CA THR A 46 5.32 -6.61 -7.49
C THR A 46 6.30 -6.18 -8.59
N PHE A 47 7.55 -5.86 -8.23
CA PHE A 47 8.61 -5.52 -9.19
C PHE A 47 9.02 -6.70 -10.07
N GLN A 48 8.99 -7.91 -9.53
CA GLN A 48 9.35 -9.12 -10.26
C GLN A 48 8.29 -9.54 -11.28
N SER A 49 7.22 -8.76 -11.45
CA SER A 49 6.08 -9.08 -12.33
C SER A 49 5.49 -10.47 -12.06
N LYS A 50 5.65 -10.95 -10.82
CA LYS A 50 5.06 -12.20 -10.34
C LYS A 50 3.61 -11.94 -9.97
N GLY A 51 2.80 -12.99 -10.04
CA GLY A 51 1.45 -12.93 -9.49
C GLY A 51 1.54 -12.66 -7.99
N TYR A 52 0.94 -11.56 -7.53
CA TYR A 52 0.97 -11.16 -6.13
C TYR A 52 -0.43 -11.17 -5.51
N THR A 53 -0.46 -11.32 -4.19
CA THR A 53 -1.68 -11.43 -3.39
C THR A 53 -1.89 -10.17 -2.55
N LYS A 54 -2.86 -10.19 -1.62
CA LYS A 54 -3.04 -9.13 -0.61
C LYS A 54 -1.80 -8.89 0.28
N ALA A 55 -0.80 -9.77 0.26
CA ALA A 55 0.44 -9.64 1.03
C ALA A 55 1.18 -8.32 0.74
N VAL A 56 1.05 -7.76 -0.46
CA VAL A 56 1.69 -6.50 -0.85
C VAL A 56 1.20 -5.29 -0.02
N ASP A 57 -0.04 -5.32 0.48
CA ASP A 57 -0.56 -4.27 1.37
C ASP A 57 0.11 -4.33 2.75
N TRP A 58 0.47 -5.54 3.22
CA TRP A 58 1.19 -5.71 4.50
C TRP A 58 2.64 -5.25 4.40
N TRP A 59 3.28 -5.47 3.26
CA TRP A 59 4.60 -4.90 2.99
C TRP A 59 4.57 -3.37 3.05
N ALA A 60 3.65 -2.75 2.31
CA ALA A 60 3.49 -1.30 2.29
C ALA A 60 3.21 -0.73 3.68
N LEU A 61 2.41 -1.41 4.51
CA LEU A 61 2.20 -1.04 5.91
C LEU A 61 3.51 -1.09 6.72
N GLY A 62 4.38 -2.07 6.48
CA GLY A 62 5.70 -2.15 7.11
C GLY A 62 6.60 -0.97 6.74
N VAL A 63 6.64 -0.60 5.46
CA VAL A 63 7.37 0.59 4.98
C VAL A 63 6.82 1.86 5.63
N LEU A 64 5.50 2.02 5.65
CA LEU A 64 4.83 3.16 6.29
C LEU A 64 5.18 3.27 7.78
N MET A 65 5.09 2.18 8.55
CA MET A 65 5.45 2.18 9.97
C MET A 65 6.93 2.55 10.18
N TYR A 66 7.81 2.05 9.32
CA TYR A 66 9.22 2.40 9.36
C TYR A 66 9.43 3.89 9.10
N GLU A 67 8.83 4.45 8.06
CA GLU A 67 8.93 5.88 7.73
C GLU A 67 8.41 6.77 8.86
N MET A 68 7.22 6.45 9.41
CA MET A 68 6.62 7.20 10.52
C MET A 68 7.46 7.22 11.80
N THR A 69 8.31 6.21 11.99
CA THR A 69 9.16 6.09 13.19
C THR A 69 10.60 6.54 12.97
N ALA A 70 11.11 6.44 11.74
CA ALA A 70 12.48 6.78 11.38
C ALA A 70 12.68 8.27 11.07
N ASN A 71 11.61 9.07 10.99
CA ASN A 71 11.64 10.52 10.74
C ASN A 71 12.47 10.90 9.50
N LYS A 72 12.44 10.03 8.48
CA LYS A 72 13.06 10.26 7.17
C LYS A 72 12.11 10.99 6.24
#